data_AF-A0A5N5FXV0-F1
#
_entry.id   AF-A0A5N5FXV0-F1
#
_cell.length_a   1.000
_cell.length_b   1.000
_cell.length_c   1.000
_cell.angle_alpha   90.00
_cell.angle_beta   90.00
_cell.angle_gamma   90.00
#
_symmetry.space_group_name_H-M   'P 1'
#
loop_
_entity.id
_entity.type
_entity.pdbx_description
1 polymer ?
#
loop_
_entity_poly.entity_id
_entity_poly.type
_entity_poly.pdbx_seq_one_letter_code
_entity_poly.pdbx_strand_id
1 'polypeptide(L)' 'MGELTTLCEVNGFAIVYDQDNSESAVWPSPLKVEELIARFFNIPEVERKKKMSHQETYLTERAAKGRPCP' A
#
# COMPACT_ATOMS: atom_id res chain seq x y z
N MET A 1 8.73 6.36 -7.23
CA MET A 1 8.01 5.80 -6.06
C MET A 1 8.93 5.60 -4.85
N GLY A 2 9.94 6.46 -4.60
CA GLY A 2 10.92 6.22 -3.53
C GLY A 2 10.91 7.23 -2.37
N GLU A 3 10.12 8.30 -2.44
CA GLU A 3 10.21 9.39 -1.45
C GLU A 3 9.90 8.90 -0.02
N LEU A 4 8.80 8.17 0.17
CA LEU A 4 8.40 7.62 1.48
C LEU A 4 9.43 6.65 2.05
N THR A 5 9.94 5.72 1.24
CA THR A 5 10.92 4.72 1.71
C THR A 5 12.26 5.35 2.04
N THR A 6 12.65 6.41 1.32
CA THR A 6 13.90 7.14 1.55
C THR A 6 13.80 8.06 2.76
N LEU A 7 12.74 8.88 2.87
CA LEU A 7 12.60 9.86 3.95
C LEU A 7 12.23 9.23 5.29
N CYS A 8 11.48 8.13 5.28
CA CYS A 8 11.01 7.49 6.50
C CYS A 8 11.79 6.21 6.84
N GLU A 9 12.77 5.82 6.03
CA GLU A 9 13.57 4.60 6.20
C GLU A 9 12.71 3.34 6.39
N VAL A 10 11.60 3.27 5.66
CA VAL A 10 10.66 2.13 5.70
C VAL A 10 10.80 1.25 4.46
N ASN A 11 10.49 -0.04 4.63
CA ASN A 11 10.32 -0.94 3.50
C ASN A 11 9.00 -0.64 2.79
N GLY A 12 9.00 -0.65 1.45
CA GLY A 12 7.79 -0.46 0.64
C GLY A 12 7.94 -1.08 -0.74
N PHE A 13 6.81 -1.45 -1.34
CA PHE A 13 6.72 -1.90 -2.72
C PHE A 13 5.38 -1.48 -3.33
N ALA A 14 5.30 -1.51 -4.65
CA ALA A 14 4.05 -1.29 -5.39
C ALA A 14 3.98 -2.22 -6.61
N ILE A 15 2.79 -2.73 -6.87
CA ILE A 15 2.44 -3.47 -8.08
C ILE A 15 1.22 -2.77 -8.69
N VAL A 16 1.37 -2.27 -9.91
CA VAL A 16 0.30 -1.58 -10.63
C VAL A 16 0.02 -2.37 -11.90
N TYR A 17 -1.23 -2.82 -12.03
CA TYR A 17 -1.70 -3.53 -13.22
C TYR A 17 -2.31 -2.52 -14.19
N ASP A 18 -1.90 -2.60 -15.45
CA ASP A 18 -2.62 -1.96 -16.53
C ASP A 18 -3.90 -2.77 -16.84
N GLN A 19 -5.00 -2.09 -17.14
CA GLN A 19 -6.26 -2.75 -17.52
C GLN A 19 -6.23 -3.23 -18.97
N ASP A 20 -5.43 -2.59 -19.83
CA ASP A 20 -5.40 -2.84 -21.27
C ASP A 20 -4.19 -3.69 -21.71
N ASN A 21 -3.17 -3.81 -20.86
CA ASN A 21 -1.97 -4.57 -21.14
C ASN A 21 -1.72 -5.63 -20.06
N SER A 22 -1.18 -6.78 -20.45
CA SER A 22 -0.88 -7.87 -19.49
C SER A 22 0.35 -7.60 -18.62
N GLU A 23 1.03 -6.48 -18.85
CA GLU A 23 2.22 -6.09 -18.09
C GLU A 23 1.84 -5.35 -16.81
N SER A 24 2.58 -5.62 -15.73
CA SER A 24 2.45 -4.90 -14.47
C SER A 24 3.71 -4.08 -14.22
N ALA A 25 3.52 -2.84 -13.77
CA ALA A 25 4.62 -2.02 -13.28
C ALA A 25 4.93 -2.45 -11.84
N VAL A 26 6.16 -2.91 -11.62
CA VAL A 26 6.64 -3.41 -10.33
C VAL A 26 7.77 -2.52 -9.83
N TRP A 27 7.67 -2.06 -8.59
CA TRP A 27 8.68 -1.23 -7.93
C TRP A 27 9.00 -1.77 -6.53
N PRO A 28 10.28 -1.81 -6.09
CA PRO A 28 11.47 -1.22 -6.74
C PRO A 28 12.16 -2.11 -7.78
N SER A 29 12.13 -3.43 -7.62
CA SER A 29 12.52 -4.42 -8.62
C SER A 29 11.78 -5.72 -8.33
N PRO A 30 11.53 -6.60 -9.32
CA PRO A 30 10.76 -7.82 -9.12
C PRO A 30 11.29 -8.67 -7.95
N LEU A 31 12.61 -8.91 -7.91
CA LEU A 31 13.25 -9.68 -6.84
C LEU A 31 13.04 -9.04 -5.45
N LYS A 32 13.16 -7.72 -5.34
CA LYS A 32 12.98 -7.03 -4.07
C LYS A 32 11.52 -7.03 -3.62
N VAL A 33 10.59 -6.95 -4.57
CA VAL A 33 9.15 -7.05 -4.29
C VAL A 33 8.80 -8.45 -3.78
N GLU A 34 9.31 -9.51 -4.39
CA GLU A 34 9.12 -10.88 -3.91
C GLU A 34 9.64 -11.07 -2.47
N GLU A 35 10.83 -10.56 -2.16
CA GLU A 35 11.38 -10.58 -0.79
C GLU A 35 10.46 -9.86 0.21
N LEU A 36 9.96 -8.67 -0.15
CA LEU A 36 9.09 -7.88 0.71
C LEU A 36 7.72 -8.51 0.90
N ILE A 37 7.17 -9.15 -0.14
CA ILE A 37 5.93 -9.94 -0.06
C ILE A 37 6.12 -11.12 0.89
N ALA A 38 7.20 -11.89 0.75
CA ALA A 38 7.49 -13.01 1.64
C ALA A 38 7.61 -12.55 3.11
N ARG A 39 8.34 -11.45 3.35
CA ARG A 39 8.42 -10.84 4.69
C ARG A 39 7.04 -10.42 5.21
N PHE A 40 6.20 -9.80 4.38
CA PHE A 40 4.85 -9.37 4.76
C PHE A 40 3.93 -10.54 5.13
N PHE A 41 4.01 -11.66 4.42
CA PHE A 41 3.22 -12.86 4.71
C PHE A 41 3.74 -13.67 5.91
N ASN A 42 5.01 -13.52 6.27
CA ASN A 42 5.57 -14.10 7.50
C ASN A 42 5.10 -13.39 8.79
N ILE A 43 4.52 -12.19 8.69
CA ILE A 43 3.93 -11.48 9.84
C ILE A 43 2.54 -12.08 10.13
N PRO A 44 2.20 -12.38 11.42
CA PRO A 44 0.88 -12.86 11.79
C PRO A 44 -0.24 -11.97 11.28
N GLU A 45 -1.33 -12.58 10.81
CA GLU A 45 -2.42 -11.85 10.13
C GLU A 45 -3.01 -10.71 10.98
N VAL A 46 -3.17 -10.95 12.28
CA VAL A 46 -3.71 -9.96 13.23
C VAL A 46 -2.81 -8.72 13.30
N GLU A 47 -1.49 -8.93 13.39
CA GLU A 47 -0.51 -7.83 13.43
C GLU A 47 -0.48 -7.08 12.10
N ARG A 48 -0.53 -7.83 11.00
CA ARG A 48 -0.50 -7.29 9.64
C ARG A 48 -1.70 -6.40 9.33
N LYS A 49 -2.90 -6.80 9.78
CA LYS A 49 -4.14 -6.05 9.54
C LYS A 49 -4.32 -4.86 10.48
N LYS A 50 -3.64 -4.82 11.63
CA LYS A 50 -3.84 -3.79 12.68
C LYS A 50 -3.69 -2.34 12.20
N LYS A 51 -2.80 -2.08 11.25
CA LYS A 51 -2.55 -0.74 10.69
C LYS A 51 -2.84 -0.64 9.20
N MET A 52 -3.48 -1.66 8.62
CA MET A 52 -3.82 -1.66 7.21
C MET A 52 -5.03 -0.74 6.97
N SER A 53 -4.91 0.19 6.04
CA SER A 53 -5.98 1.11 5.67
C SER A 53 -6.44 0.87 4.24
N HIS A 54 -7.76 0.85 4.03
CA HIS A 54 -8.34 0.82 2.70
C HIS A 54 -8.57 2.25 2.19
N GLN A 55 -8.10 2.55 0.98
CA GLN A 55 -8.10 3.92 0.45
C GLN A 55 -9.53 4.49 0.34
N GLU A 56 -10.48 3.72 -0.19
CA GLU A 56 -11.87 4.15 -0.35
C GLU A 56 -12.53 4.46 1.01
N THR A 57 -12.30 3.60 2.01
CA THR A 57 -12.83 3.77 3.35
C THR A 57 -12.26 5.03 3.98
N TYR A 58 -10.94 5.22 3.89
CA TYR A 58 -10.27 6.40 4.41
C TYR A 58 -10.79 7.71 3.78
N LEU A 59 -10.98 7.72 2.45
CA LEU A 59 -11.51 8.89 1.74
C LEU A 59 -12.96 9.18 2.13
N THR A 60 -13.79 8.14 2.26
CA THR A 60 -15.19 8.26 2.66
C THR A 60 -15.32 8.84 4.07
N GLU A 61 -14.54 8.33 5.02
CA GLU A 61 -14.50 8.85 6.40
C GLU A 61 -14.04 10.30 6.46
N ARG A 62 -13.01 10.67 5.69
CA ARG A 62 -12.53 12.05 5.61
C ARG A 62 -13.58 13.00 5.04
N ALA A 63 -14.27 12.59 3.98
CA ALA A 63 -15.35 13.37 3.37
C ALA A 63 -16.52 13.57 4.36
N ALA A 64 -16.86 12.54 5.15
CA ALA A 64 -17.90 12.64 6.16
C ALA A 64 -17.54 13.62 7.30
N LYS A 65 -16.27 13.63 7.75
CA LYS A 65 -15.78 14.56 8.79
C LYS A 65 -15.74 16.03 8.33
N GLY A 66 -15.61 16.26 7.02
CA GLY A 66 -15.60 17.60 6.44
C GLY A 66 -16.99 18.18 6.17
N ARG A 67 -18.07 17.41 6.38
CA ARG A 67 -19.43 17.95 6.22
C ARG A 67 -19.79 18.80 7.44
N PRO A 68 -20.17 20.08 7.26
CA PRO A 68 -20.73 20.87 8.35
C PRO A 68 -21.98 20.16 8.89
N CYS A 69 -22.15 20.11 10.20
CA CYS A 69 -23.45 19.74 10.77
C CYS A 69 -24.51 20.70 10.23
N PRO A 70 -25.67 20.21 9.77
CA PRO A 70 -26.79 21.07 9.41
C PRO A 70 -27.31 21.85 10.63
#